data_AF-A0A0N7M830-F1
#
_entry.id   AF-A0A0N7M830-F1
#
_cell.length_a   1.000
_cell.length_b   1.000
_cell.length_c   1.000
_cell.angle_alpha   90.00
_cell.angle_beta   90.00
_cell.angle_gamma   90.00
#
_symmetry.space_group_name_H-M   'P 1'
#
loop_
_entity.id
_entity.type
_entity.pdbx_description
1 polymer ?
#
loop_
_entity_poly.entity_id
_entity_poly.type
_entity_poly.pdbx_seq_one_letter_code
_entity_poly.pdbx_strand_id
1 'polypeptide(L)' 'MIIDGRTFSEIAETEGTSKRRVQDVVDLATLAPDVLEAIAAGEQPDGLTTDYLIKSGFPAIWSDQHEQFAAL' A
#
# COMPACT_ATOMS: atom_id res chain seq x y z
N MET A 1 -0.83 -14.86 16.75
CA MET A 1 -0.40 -13.65 17.48
C MET A 1 -1.55 -12.67 17.36
N ILE A 2 -2.20 -12.28 18.46
CA ILE A 2 -3.23 -11.23 18.42
C ILE A 2 -2.49 -9.92 18.59
N ILE A 3 -2.57 -9.06 17.58
CA ILE A 3 -2.06 -7.70 17.62
C ILE A 3 -3.06 -6.86 18.40
N ASP A 4 -2.59 -6.15 19.43
CA ASP A 4 -3.43 -5.17 20.11
C ASP A 4 -3.73 -4.04 19.14
N GLY A 5 -5.00 -3.64 19.03
CA GLY A 5 -5.42 -2.59 18.11
C GLY A 5 -4.79 -1.24 18.51
N ARG A 6 -4.31 -0.48 17.53
CA ARG A 6 -3.85 0.90 17.70
C ARG A 6 -4.53 1.83 16.72
N THR A 7 -4.80 3.05 17.15
CA THR A 7 -5.30 4.11 16.27
C THR A 7 -4.17 4.63 15.38
N PHE A 8 -4.53 5.24 14.25
CA PHE A 8 -3.53 5.89 13.38
C PHE A 8 -2.75 7.01 14.08
N SER A 9 -3.34 7.67 15.08
CA SER A 9 -2.63 8.71 15.86
C SER A 9 -1.53 8.10 16.73
N GLU A 10 -1.81 6.99 17.43
CA GLU A 10 -0.83 6.31 18.28
C GLU A 10 0.33 5.72 17.46
N ILE A 11 0.03 5.17 16.28
CA ILE A 11 1.05 4.71 15.34
C ILE A 11 1.91 5.90 14.89
N ALA A 12 1.27 7.02 14.51
CA ALA A 12 2.00 8.19 14.03
C ALA A 12 2.94 8.78 15.09
N GLU A 13 2.49 8.86 16.35
CA GLU A 13 3.30 9.32 17.48
C GLU A 13 4.48 8.38 17.75
N THR A 14 4.24 7.06 17.74
CA THR A 14 5.30 6.04 17.94
C THR A 14 6.36 6.12 16.85
N GLU A 15 5.96 6.27 15.59
CA GLU A 15 6.84 6.25 14.42
C GLU A 15 7.42 7.63 14.07
N GLY A 16 7.12 8.67 14.87
CA GLY A 16 7.62 10.03 14.64
C GLY A 16 7.15 10.64 13.30
N THR A 17 5.92 10.30 12.87
CA THR A 17 5.35 10.74 11.60
C THR A 17 3.99 11.41 11.78
N SER A 18 3.39 11.86 10.68
CA SER A 18 2.05 12.42 10.72
C SER A 18 0.97 11.33 10.61
N LYS A 19 -0.18 11.53 11.27
CA LYS A 19 -1.36 10.66 11.08
C LYS A 19 -1.72 10.50 9.61
N ARG A 20 -1.65 11.59 8.83
CA ARG A 20 -1.90 11.59 7.38
C ARG A 20 -0.97 10.62 6.67
N ARG A 21 0.33 10.63 6.99
CA ARG A 21 1.29 9.70 6.39
C ARG A 21 0.95 8.24 6.69
N VAL A 22 0.53 7.93 7.91
CA VAL A 22 0.08 6.57 8.27
C VAL A 22 -1.14 6.16 7.44
N GLN A 23 -2.13 7.04 7.33
CA GLN A 23 -3.34 6.79 6.52
C GLN A 23 -3.03 6.63 5.03
N ASP A 24 -2.08 7.39 4.49
CA ASP A 24 -1.69 7.30 3.08
C ASP A 24 -1.05 5.94 2.75
N VAL A 25 -0.27 5.35 3.68
CA VAL A 25 0.54 4.16 3.41
C VAL A 25 -0.09 2.86 3.91
N VAL A 26 -1.09 2.93 4.80
CA VAL A 26 -1.66 1.73 5.43
C VAL A 26 -2.28 0.79 4.39
N ASP A 27 -2.90 1.35 3.34
CA ASP A 27 -3.56 0.57 2.31
C ASP A 27 -2.55 -0.21 1.46
N LEU A 28 -1.28 0.21 1.40
CA LEU A 28 -0.21 -0.53 0.71
C LEU A 28 -0.02 -1.94 1.28
N ALA A 29 -0.41 -2.18 2.54
CA ALA A 29 -0.39 -3.52 3.14
C ALA A 29 -1.43 -4.48 2.53
N THR A 30 -2.35 -3.99 1.72
CA THR A 30 -3.40 -4.78 1.05
C THR A 30 -3.06 -5.16 -0.40
N LEU A 31 -1.85 -4.80 -0.87
CA LEU A 31 -1.35 -5.23 -2.17
C LEU A 31 -1.37 -6.76 -2.27
N ALA A 32 -1.69 -7.25 -3.48
CA ALA A 32 -1.59 -8.67 -3.78
C ALA A 32 -0.14 -9.15 -3.54
N PRO A 33 0.05 -10.33 -2.91
CA PRO A 33 1.39 -10.81 -2.54
C PRO A 33 2.37 -10.89 -3.72
N ASP A 34 1.89 -11.33 -4.87
CA ASP A 34 2.66 -11.42 -6.12
C ASP A 34 3.04 -10.04 -6.69
N VAL A 35 2.16 -9.04 -6.57
CA VAL A 35 2.48 -7.65 -6.91
C VAL A 35 3.58 -7.10 -6.01
N LEU A 36 3.50 -7.37 -4.70
CA LEU A 36 4.53 -6.94 -3.76
C LEU A 36 5.89 -7.63 -4.05
N GLU A 37 5.87 -8.91 -4.42
CA GLU A 37 7.06 -9.65 -4.85
C GLU A 37 7.69 -9.05 -6.11
N ALA A 38 6.88 -8.74 -7.13
CA ALA A 38 7.34 -8.09 -8.36
C ALA A 38 7.94 -6.70 -8.09
N ILE A 39 7.31 -5.89 -7.23
CA ILE A 39 7.84 -4.58 -6.81
C ILE A 39 9.18 -4.74 -6.09
N ALA A 40 9.30 -5.71 -5.19
CA ALA A 40 10.54 -5.97 -4.45
C ALA A 40 11.67 -6.46 -5.37
N ALA A 41 11.32 -7.18 -6.45
CA ALA A 41 12.25 -7.63 -7.49
C ALA A 41 12.64 -6.53 -8.49
N GLY A 42 11.93 -5.40 -8.53
CA GLY A 42 12.12 -4.37 -9.55
C GLY A 42 11.48 -4.71 -10.90
N GLU A 43 10.49 -5.61 -10.90
CA GLU A 43 9.79 -6.11 -12.09
C GLU A 43 8.43 -5.43 -12.31
N GLN A 44 8.10 -4.43 -11.50
CA GLN A 44 6.88 -3.65 -11.66
C GLN A 44 6.92 -2.76 -12.92
N PRO A 45 5.75 -2.41 -13.51
CA PRO A 45 5.67 -1.40 -14.55
C PRO A 45 6.23 -0.05 -14.08
N ASP A 46 6.87 0.70 -14.98
CA ASP A 46 7.47 2.02 -14.67
C ASP A 46 6.45 3.02 -14.06
N GLY A 47 5.17 2.91 -14.44
CA GLY A 47 4.08 3.74 -13.92
C GLY A 47 3.64 3.38 -12.49
N LEU A 48 3.96 2.18 -11.98
CA LEU A 48 3.52 1.67 -10.70
C LEU A 48 4.39 2.19 -9.55
N THR A 49 4.29 3.48 -9.27
CA THR A 49 5.05 4.14 -8.20
C THR A 49 4.26 4.21 -6.89
N THR A 50 4.95 4.42 -5.76
CA THR A 50 4.28 4.71 -4.48
C THR A 50 3.38 5.95 -4.58
N ASP A 51 3.78 6.97 -5.35
CA ASP A 51 2.97 8.17 -5.55
C ASP A 51 1.69 7.87 -6.33
N TYR A 52 1.76 7.02 -7.36
CA TYR A 52 0.59 6.50 -8.06
C TYR A 52 -0.32 5.76 -7.09
N LEU A 53 0.18 4.71 -6.41
CA LEU A 53 -0.62 3.86 -5.52
C LEU A 53 -1.35 4.66 -4.42
N ILE A 54 -0.70 5.66 -3.84
CA ILE A 54 -1.29 6.49 -2.79
C ILE A 54 -2.34 7.48 -3.36
N LYS A 55 -2.08 8.09 -4.52
CA LYS A 55 -2.95 9.15 -5.07
C LYS A 55 -4.14 8.63 -5.86
N SER A 56 -3.94 7.60 -6.68
CA SER A 56 -5.03 6.98 -7.44
C SER A 56 -5.88 6.06 -6.56
N GLY A 57 -5.27 5.51 -5.50
CA GLY A 57 -5.83 4.39 -4.77
C GLY A 57 -5.86 3.13 -5.64
N PHE A 58 -6.22 2.01 -5.01
CA PHE A 58 -6.40 0.73 -5.68
C PHE A 58 -7.42 -0.11 -4.90
N PRO A 59 -8.10 -1.06 -5.57
CA PRO A 59 -9.09 -1.91 -4.92
C PRO A 59 -8.43 -2.89 -3.94
N ALA A 60 -9.12 -3.21 -2.85
CA ALA A 60 -8.67 -4.24 -1.91
C ALA A 60 -8.77 -5.67 -2.49
N ILE A 61 -9.54 -5.85 -3.56
CA ILE A 61 -9.70 -7.14 -4.24
C ILE A 61 -8.53 -7.34 -5.20
N TRP A 62 -7.77 -8.42 -5.01
CA TRP A 62 -6.55 -8.66 -5.76
C TRP A 62 -6.76 -8.81 -7.28
N SER A 63 -7.83 -9.48 -7.73
CA SER A 63 -8.13 -9.57 -9.17
C SER A 63 -8.28 -8.19 -9.81
N ASP A 64 -8.92 -7.27 -9.11
CA ASP A 64 -9.18 -5.93 -9.60
C ASP A 64 -7.89 -5.09 -9.58
N GLN A 65 -6.97 -5.38 -8.64
CA GLN A 65 -5.62 -4.81 -8.64
C GLN A 65 -4.86 -5.23 -9.90
N HIS A 66 -4.89 -6.53 -10.24
CA HIS A 66 -4.23 -7.03 -11.44
C HIS A 66 -4.78 -6.38 -12.71
N GLU A 67 -6.10 -6.24 -12.82
CA GLU A 67 -6.73 -5.53 -13.95
C GLU A 67 -6.29 -4.06 -14.03
N GLN A 68 -6.26 -3.35 -12.90
CA GLN A 68 -5.83 -1.96 -12.85
C GLN A 68 -4.35 -1.79 -13.22
N PHE A 69 -3.46 -2.66 -12.73
CA PHE A 69 -2.02 -2.54 -12.94
C PHE A 69 -1.56 -3.04 -14.30
N ALA A 70 -2.30 -3.95 -14.94
CA ALA A 70 -2.04 -4.37 -16.32
C ALA A 70 -2.24 -3.23 -17.35
N ALA A 71 -2.90 -2.14 -16.96
CA ALA A 71 -3.12 -0.97 -17.81
C ALA A 71 -1.99 0.09 -17.73
N LEU A 72 -0.92 -0.19 -16.97
CA LEU A 72 0.21 0.72 -16.71
C LEU A 72 1.44 0.43 -17.57
#